data_AF-A0A0H5C8S1-F1
#
_entry.id   AF-A0A0H5C8S1-F1
#
_cell.length_a   1.000
_cell.length_b   1.000
_cell.length_c   1.000
_cell.angle_alpha   90.00
_cell.angle_beta   90.00
_cell.angle_gamma   90.00
#
_symmetry.space_group_name_H-M   'P 1'
#
loop_
_entity.id
_entity.type
_entity.pdbx_description
1 polymer ?
#
loop_
_entity_poly.entity_id
_entity_poly.type
_entity_poly.pdbx_seq_one_letter_code
_entity_poly.pdbx_strand_id
1 'polypeptide(L)'
;MASISDKKAWTTLITNVDYLPGLLALDYSLKRVGSKYPLVALYTSTFPEEGHRALDERGIPKIEIKYLLPTRHKDYSNDPRFYDCWSKLQPFGLTQFDRVVQLDSDMIVIKNMDELFELDLKGNAFAAGWACVCNPMNFEHYPTDWVQQNCTFTNWYQKMGSSETGLTLGPKVDDSNGLMICNGGLQLVEPSDEKYQKIVDKLNDDDIDYDFADQSLLSDVFKDNWLGLSFGYNYLKQ
;
A
#
# COMPACT_ATOMS: atom_id res chain seq x y z
N MET A 1 -0.36 22.61 14.51
CA MET A 1 -0.57 21.46 13.60
C MET A 1 -0.36 21.94 12.17
N ALA A 2 0.39 21.20 11.36
CA ALA A 2 0.50 21.49 9.94
C ALA A 2 -0.88 21.31 9.27
N SER A 3 -1.38 22.33 8.57
CA SER A 3 -2.66 22.26 7.86
C SER A 3 -2.48 21.50 6.55
N ILE A 4 -3.34 20.51 6.30
CA ILE A 4 -3.38 19.79 5.03
C ILE A 4 -4.21 20.61 4.04
N SER A 5 -3.55 21.46 3.25
CA SER A 5 -4.19 22.22 2.18
C SER A 5 -4.18 21.49 0.84
N ASP A 6 -3.27 20.53 0.68
CA ASP A 6 -3.09 19.80 -0.57
C ASP A 6 -4.15 18.70 -0.71
N LYS A 7 -4.77 18.66 -1.89
CA LYS A 7 -5.69 17.59 -2.29
C LYS A 7 -4.96 16.31 -2.71
N LYS A 8 -3.64 16.33 -2.72
CA LYS A 8 -2.77 15.20 -3.07
C LYS A 8 -1.72 15.02 -1.98
N ALA A 9 -1.57 13.82 -1.45
CA ALA A 9 -0.64 13.54 -0.37
C ALA A 9 -0.06 12.12 -0.44
N TRP A 10 1.15 11.98 0.08
CA TRP A 10 1.64 10.67 0.51
C TRP A 10 0.97 10.37 1.85
N THR A 11 0.59 9.12 2.09
CA THR A 11 0.10 8.68 3.39
C THR A 11 0.89 7.49 3.88
N THR A 12 1.00 7.35 5.20
CA THR A 12 1.57 6.16 5.82
C THR A 12 0.83 5.87 7.13
N LEU A 13 0.63 4.59 7.43
CA LEU A 13 -0.09 4.15 8.63
C LEU A 13 0.87 4.07 9.81
N ILE A 14 0.45 4.59 10.97
CA ILE A 14 1.19 4.45 12.22
C ILE A 14 0.24 4.12 13.38
N THR A 15 0.35 2.90 13.90
CA THR A 15 -0.53 2.37 14.96
C THR A 15 0.16 2.31 16.32
N ASN A 16 1.49 2.29 16.34
CA ASN A 16 2.32 2.28 17.54
C ASN A 16 3.67 2.98 17.29
N VAL A 17 4.44 3.16 18.37
CA VAL A 17 5.69 3.93 18.36
C VAL A 17 6.87 3.16 17.76
N ASP A 18 6.78 1.82 17.64
CA ASP A 18 7.84 1.01 17.04
C ASP A 18 7.99 1.27 15.54
N TYR A 19 6.93 1.76 14.89
CA TYR A 19 6.94 2.17 13.49
C TYR A 19 7.44 3.63 13.27
N LEU A 20 7.65 4.42 14.33
CA LEU A 20 8.14 5.80 14.20
C LEU A 20 9.47 5.91 13.46
N PRO A 21 10.52 5.10 13.74
CA PRO A 21 11.78 5.22 13.03
C PRO A 21 11.64 5.05 11.52
N GLY A 22 10.80 4.10 11.09
CA GLY A 22 10.47 3.89 9.68
C GLY A 22 9.79 5.12 9.09
N LEU A 23 8.70 5.57 9.69
CA LEU A 23 7.94 6.74 9.23
C LEU A 23 8.83 7.99 9.11
N LEU A 24 9.69 8.23 10.10
CA LEU A 24 10.61 9.38 10.09
C LEU A 24 11.68 9.25 8.99
N ALA A 25 12.15 8.04 8.71
CA ALA A 25 13.07 7.78 7.61
C ALA A 25 12.37 7.98 6.25
N LEU A 26 11.11 7.55 6.13
CA LEU A 26 10.27 7.76 4.96
C LEU A 26 10.04 9.25 4.69
N ASP A 27 9.59 10.02 5.69
CA ASP A 27 9.41 11.48 5.61
C ASP A 27 10.69 12.19 5.14
N TYR A 28 11.82 11.84 5.76
CA TYR A 28 13.11 12.39 5.38
C TYR A 28 13.46 12.04 3.92
N SER A 29 13.22 10.79 3.49
CA SER A 29 13.55 10.33 2.15
C SER A 29 12.73 11.06 1.06
N LEU A 30 11.43 11.27 1.29
CA LEU A 30 10.54 12.03 0.40
C LEU A 30 10.98 13.49 0.27
N LYS A 31 11.31 14.14 1.39
CA LYS A 31 11.85 15.51 1.40
C LYS A 31 13.19 15.60 0.67
N ARG A 32 14.07 14.60 0.87
CA ARG A 32 15.40 14.55 0.25
C ARG A 32 15.34 14.43 -1.27
N VAL A 33 14.38 13.67 -1.81
CA VAL A 33 14.16 13.58 -3.26
C VAL A 33 13.34 14.75 -3.81
N GLY A 34 13.03 15.75 -2.98
CA GLY A 34 12.35 16.97 -3.39
C GLY A 34 10.89 16.76 -3.76
N SER A 35 10.19 15.84 -3.11
CA SER A 35 8.74 15.71 -3.33
C SER A 35 8.03 17.02 -2.98
N LYS A 36 7.11 17.44 -3.85
CA LYS A 36 6.28 18.63 -3.63
C LYS A 36 5.06 18.37 -2.74
N TYR A 37 4.74 17.11 -2.50
CA TYR A 37 3.55 16.70 -1.74
C TYR A 37 3.94 16.28 -0.30
N PRO A 38 3.13 16.60 0.71
CA PRO A 38 3.42 16.24 2.09
C PRO A 38 3.23 14.74 2.34
N LEU A 39 3.98 14.20 3.32
CA LEU A 39 3.65 12.92 3.95
C LEU A 39 2.71 13.16 5.13
N VAL A 40 1.57 12.48 5.12
CA VAL A 40 0.55 12.53 6.16
C VAL A 40 0.54 11.21 6.93
N ALA A 41 0.70 11.29 8.25
CA ALA A 41 0.60 10.14 9.14
C ALA A 41 -0.88 9.82 9.42
N LEU A 42 -1.32 8.62 9.05
CA LEU A 42 -2.64 8.09 9.42
C LEU A 42 -2.47 7.33 10.73
N TYR A 43 -3.20 7.74 11.77
CA TYR A 43 -3.07 7.14 13.10
C TYR A 43 -4.44 6.67 13.62
N THR A 44 -4.42 5.69 14.53
CA THR A 44 -5.61 5.21 15.22
C THR A 44 -5.74 5.90 16.59
N SER A 45 -6.94 5.94 17.16
CA SER A 45 -7.17 6.52 18.51
C SER A 45 -6.29 5.95 19.64
N THR A 46 -5.66 4.80 19.42
CA THR A 46 -4.74 4.15 20.36
C THR A 46 -3.29 4.61 20.23
N PHE A 47 -2.97 5.47 19.27
CA PHE A 47 -1.61 5.92 19.02
C PHE A 47 -1.08 6.74 20.21
N PRO A 48 0.09 6.39 20.79
CA PRO A 48 0.57 7.05 22.01
C PRO A 48 0.89 8.54 21.84
N GLU A 49 0.67 9.32 22.91
CA GLU A 49 0.97 10.76 22.97
C GLU A 49 2.44 11.08 22.64
N GLU A 50 3.37 10.19 23.02
CA GLU A 50 4.78 10.36 22.65
C GLU A 50 5.02 10.31 21.14
N GLY A 51 4.27 9.46 20.43
CA GLY A 51 4.28 9.45 18.98
C GLY A 51 3.66 10.70 18.39
N HIS A 52 2.56 11.19 18.97
CA HIS A 52 1.97 12.47 18.56
C HIS A 52 2.95 13.64 18.67
N ARG A 53 3.69 13.73 19.78
CA ARG A 53 4.73 14.76 19.98
C ARG A 53 5.85 14.65 18.95
N ALA A 54 6.33 13.44 18.68
CA ALA A 54 7.39 13.22 17.69
C ALA A 54 6.98 13.69 16.27
N LEU A 55 5.72 13.45 15.87
CA LEU A 55 5.18 13.94 14.60
C LEU A 55 5.07 15.48 14.59
N ASP A 56 4.61 16.09 15.68
CA ASP A 56 4.47 17.54 15.79
C ASP A 56 5.81 18.27 15.76
N GLU A 57 6.83 17.76 16.46
CA GLU A 57 8.19 18.31 16.46
C GLU A 57 8.83 18.29 15.06
N ARG A 58 8.45 17.31 14.23
CA ARG A 58 8.90 17.19 12.84
C ARG A 58 8.00 17.89 11.83
N GLY A 59 6.90 18.49 12.28
CA GLY A 59 5.92 19.15 11.44
C GLY A 59 5.22 18.21 10.46
N ILE A 60 5.10 16.92 10.80
CA ILE A 60 4.42 15.92 9.97
C ILE A 60 2.91 16.03 10.22
N PRO A 61 2.09 16.38 9.20
CA PRO A 61 0.65 16.38 9.34
C PRO A 61 0.13 14.99 9.70
N LYS A 62 -0.95 14.93 10.49
CA LYS A 62 -1.53 13.67 10.95
C LYS A 62 -3.06 13.68 10.91
N ILE A 63 -3.66 12.57 10.49
CA ILE A 63 -5.10 12.38 10.40
C ILE A 63 -5.48 11.15 11.23
N GLU A 64 -6.46 11.32 12.12
CA GLU A 64 -7.06 10.18 12.82
C GLU A 64 -7.93 9.38 11.85
N ILE A 65 -7.74 8.07 11.82
CA ILE A 65 -8.55 7.13 11.07
C ILE A 65 -9.19 6.12 12.02
N LYS A 66 -10.34 5.59 11.60
CA LYS A 66 -10.98 4.50 12.34
C LYS A 66 -10.20 3.22 12.14
N TYR A 67 -10.13 2.42 13.19
CA TYR A 67 -9.61 1.07 13.07
C TYR A 67 -10.54 0.26 12.15
N LEU A 68 -10.00 -0.30 11.07
CA LEU A 68 -10.80 -1.12 10.15
C LEU A 68 -10.73 -2.57 10.60
N LEU A 69 -11.87 -3.15 10.97
CA LEU A 69 -11.99 -4.53 11.43
C LEU A 69 -13.15 -5.23 10.72
N PRO A 70 -13.02 -6.53 10.41
CA PRO A 70 -14.18 -7.37 10.09
C PRO A 70 -15.21 -7.30 11.22
N THR A 71 -16.49 -7.14 10.87
CA THR A 71 -17.58 -7.01 11.86
C THR A 71 -17.83 -8.33 12.61
N ARG A 72 -17.50 -9.47 12.00
CA ARG A 72 -17.57 -10.79 12.63
C ARG A 72 -16.18 -11.18 13.14
N HIS A 73 -16.05 -11.30 14.46
CA HIS A 73 -14.83 -11.72 15.13
C HIS A 73 -14.44 -13.15 14.71
N LYS A 74 -13.50 -13.32 13.78
CA LYS A 74 -12.50 -14.38 13.92
C LYS A 74 -11.55 -13.91 15.03
N ASP A 75 -11.32 -14.77 16.01
CA ASP A 75 -10.43 -14.45 17.14
C ASP A 75 -8.98 -14.42 16.64
N TYR A 76 -8.53 -13.25 16.19
CA TYR A 76 -7.14 -13.00 15.79
C TYR A 76 -6.27 -12.51 16.95
N SER A 77 -6.68 -12.76 18.21
CA SER A 77 -5.89 -12.37 19.40
C SER A 77 -4.45 -12.90 19.39
N ASN A 78 -4.17 -13.96 18.61
CA ASN A 78 -2.85 -14.53 18.44
C ASN A 78 -1.96 -13.81 17.41
N ASP A 79 -2.49 -12.86 16.62
CA ASP A 79 -1.68 -12.07 15.69
C ASP A 79 -2.14 -10.60 15.60
N PRO A 80 -1.62 -9.72 16.48
CA PRO A 80 -1.91 -8.29 16.46
C PRO A 80 -1.63 -7.59 15.12
N ARG A 81 -0.75 -8.16 14.29
CA ARG A 81 -0.41 -7.59 12.98
C ARG A 81 -1.59 -7.65 12.02
N PHE A 82 -2.46 -8.66 12.15
CA PHE A 82 -3.65 -8.80 11.30
C PHE A 82 -4.63 -7.63 11.48
N TYR A 83 -4.70 -7.07 12.68
CA TYR A 83 -5.59 -5.96 12.97
C TYR A 83 -5.09 -4.65 12.33
N ASP A 84 -3.78 -4.40 12.36
CA ASP A 84 -3.19 -3.19 11.77
C ASP A 84 -3.23 -3.23 10.23
N CYS A 85 -3.11 -4.41 9.61
CA CYS A 85 -3.07 -4.57 8.16
C CYS A 85 -4.33 -4.03 7.45
N TRP A 86 -5.52 -4.23 8.01
CA TRP A 86 -6.76 -3.75 7.38
C TRP A 86 -6.86 -2.23 7.35
N SER A 87 -6.34 -1.57 8.38
CA SER A 87 -6.35 -0.11 8.46
C SER A 87 -5.49 0.54 7.36
N LYS A 88 -4.61 -0.22 6.69
CA LYS A 88 -3.90 0.22 5.47
C LYS A 88 -4.83 0.49 4.29
N LEU A 89 -6.08 0.02 4.33
CA LEU A 89 -7.10 0.25 3.30
C LEU A 89 -7.92 1.53 3.52
N GLN A 90 -7.73 2.22 4.65
CA GLN A 90 -8.34 3.52 4.92
C GLN A 90 -8.11 4.59 3.83
N PRO A 91 -6.96 4.66 3.12
CA PRO A 91 -6.76 5.60 2.02
C PRO A 91 -7.86 5.60 0.96
N PHE A 92 -8.55 4.46 0.72
CA PHE A 92 -9.68 4.40 -0.21
C PHE A 92 -10.88 5.23 0.23
N GLY A 93 -11.04 5.50 1.54
CA GLY A 93 -12.13 6.30 2.11
C GLY A 93 -11.76 7.75 2.43
N LEU A 94 -10.52 8.19 2.17
CA LEU A 94 -10.08 9.56 2.48
C LEU A 94 -10.53 10.57 1.40
N THR A 95 -11.84 10.71 1.21
CA THR A 95 -12.47 11.56 0.17
C THR A 95 -12.20 13.06 0.31
N GLN A 96 -11.55 13.49 1.38
CA GLN A 96 -10.98 14.84 1.47
C GLN A 96 -9.83 15.08 0.49
N PHE A 97 -9.18 14.02 0.00
CA PHE A 97 -8.13 14.05 -1.02
C PHE A 97 -8.67 13.62 -2.38
N ASP A 98 -8.15 14.23 -3.44
CA ASP A 98 -8.41 13.80 -4.82
C ASP A 98 -7.54 12.59 -5.18
N ARG A 99 -6.35 12.50 -4.56
CA ARG A 99 -5.40 11.40 -4.80
C ARG A 99 -4.48 11.18 -3.61
N VAL A 100 -4.29 9.92 -3.27
CA VAL A 100 -3.40 9.49 -2.18
C VAL A 100 -2.44 8.44 -2.71
N VAL A 101 -1.17 8.52 -2.31
CA VAL A 101 -0.25 7.39 -2.47
C VAL A 101 0.13 6.88 -1.08
N GLN A 102 -0.45 5.75 -0.71
CA GLN A 102 -0.16 5.05 0.54
C GLN A 102 1.16 4.32 0.43
N LEU A 103 2.00 4.47 1.45
CA LEU A 103 3.30 3.83 1.60
C LEU A 103 3.38 3.13 2.96
N ASP A 104 3.93 1.92 2.96
CA ASP A 104 4.33 1.28 4.21
C ASP A 104 5.44 2.10 4.89
N SER A 105 5.38 2.15 6.23
CA SER A 105 6.30 2.97 7.02
C SER A 105 7.74 2.49 6.97
N ASP A 106 8.00 1.26 6.50
CA ASP A 106 9.32 0.67 6.36
C ASP A 106 9.94 0.86 4.95
N MET A 107 9.29 1.64 4.08
CA MET A 107 9.82 2.00 2.77
C MET A 107 10.81 3.18 2.83
N ILE A 108 11.73 3.23 1.87
CA ILE A 108 12.64 4.36 1.65
C ILE A 108 12.57 4.81 0.19
N VAL A 109 12.37 6.11 -0.02
CA VAL A 109 12.30 6.71 -1.35
C VAL A 109 13.69 7.23 -1.76
N ILE A 110 14.23 6.69 -2.85
CA ILE A 110 15.58 7.03 -3.35
C ILE A 110 15.58 7.90 -4.60
N LYS A 111 14.43 8.01 -5.28
CA LYS A 111 14.21 8.87 -6.45
C LYS A 111 12.82 9.50 -6.32
N ASN A 112 12.65 10.73 -6.80
CA ASN A 112 11.35 11.38 -6.81
C ASN A 112 10.35 10.54 -7.64
N MET A 113 9.12 10.45 -7.12
CA MET A 113 8.03 9.63 -7.66
C MET A 113 6.73 10.44 -7.82
N ASP A 114 6.82 11.77 -7.83
CA ASP A 114 5.65 12.66 -7.83
C ASP A 114 4.80 12.50 -9.10
N GLU A 115 5.35 11.91 -10.17
CA GLU A 115 4.59 11.57 -11.38
C GLU A 115 3.42 10.61 -11.10
N LEU A 116 3.46 9.83 -10.02
CA LEU A 116 2.33 8.99 -9.59
C LEU A 116 1.06 9.81 -9.34
N PHE A 117 1.20 11.06 -8.91
CA PHE A 117 0.07 11.95 -8.68
C PHE A 117 -0.61 12.46 -9.95
N GLU A 118 0.01 12.26 -11.12
CA GLU A 118 -0.56 12.60 -12.43
C GLU A 118 -0.82 11.36 -13.30
N LEU A 119 -0.50 10.16 -12.80
CA LEU A 119 -0.70 8.91 -13.52
C LEU A 119 -2.19 8.69 -13.85
N ASP A 120 -2.51 8.45 -15.12
CA ASP A 120 -3.84 8.05 -15.54
C ASP A 120 -4.08 6.58 -15.14
N LEU A 121 -5.07 6.34 -14.27
CA LEU A 121 -5.47 4.99 -13.85
C LEU A 121 -6.20 4.21 -14.96
N LYS A 122 -6.57 4.85 -16.07
CA LYS A 122 -7.26 4.22 -17.22
C LYS A 122 -8.55 3.51 -16.81
N GLY A 123 -9.28 4.08 -15.85
CA GLY A 123 -10.51 3.52 -15.30
C GLY A 123 -10.31 2.43 -14.23
N ASN A 124 -9.07 2.06 -13.90
CA ASN A 124 -8.81 1.09 -12.83
C ASN A 124 -9.11 1.68 -11.44
N ALA A 125 -9.44 0.83 -10.46
CA ALA A 125 -9.78 1.27 -9.12
C ALA A 125 -8.58 1.91 -8.38
N PHE A 126 -7.38 1.37 -8.57
CA PHE A 126 -6.12 1.84 -7.98
C PHE A 126 -4.91 1.38 -8.82
N ALA A 127 -3.70 1.77 -8.43
CA ALA A 127 -2.46 1.20 -8.95
C ALA A 127 -1.54 0.75 -7.82
N ALA A 128 -0.79 -0.32 -8.02
CA ALA A 128 0.12 -0.88 -7.02
C ALA A 128 1.29 -1.63 -7.66
N GLY A 129 2.31 -1.93 -6.85
CA GLY A 129 3.39 -2.83 -7.28
C GLY A 129 2.92 -4.28 -7.38
N TRP A 130 3.71 -5.13 -8.04
CA TRP A 130 3.47 -6.57 -8.07
C TRP A 130 4.01 -7.26 -6.82
N ALA A 131 3.33 -8.29 -6.33
CA ALA A 131 3.86 -9.15 -5.27
C ALA A 131 5.00 -10.03 -5.78
N CYS A 132 6.06 -10.19 -4.98
CA CYS A 132 7.03 -11.26 -5.24
C CYS A 132 6.48 -12.56 -4.65
N VAL A 133 6.23 -13.53 -5.52
CA VAL A 133 5.75 -14.86 -5.14
C VAL A 133 6.83 -15.93 -5.31
N CYS A 134 8.12 -15.57 -5.20
CA CYS A 134 9.21 -16.53 -5.43
C CYS A 134 9.44 -17.52 -4.28
N ASN A 135 9.04 -17.18 -3.04
CA ASN A 135 9.33 -17.91 -1.80
C ASN A 135 10.75 -18.52 -1.72
N PRO A 136 11.83 -17.72 -1.87
CA PRO A 136 13.20 -18.27 -1.97
C PRO A 136 13.68 -18.97 -0.71
N MET A 137 13.08 -18.65 0.45
CA MET A 137 13.40 -19.25 1.75
C MET A 137 12.58 -20.52 2.05
N ASN A 138 11.68 -20.92 1.13
CA ASN A 138 10.84 -22.11 1.24
C ASN A 138 10.04 -22.18 2.55
N PHE A 139 9.37 -21.09 2.91
CA PHE A 139 8.49 -21.06 4.08
C PHE A 139 7.28 -21.97 3.85
N GLU A 140 7.04 -22.93 4.75
CA GLU A 140 5.99 -23.95 4.61
C GLU A 140 4.57 -23.40 4.63
N HIS A 141 4.36 -22.24 5.27
CA HIS A 141 3.04 -21.60 5.38
C HIS A 141 2.69 -20.73 4.17
N TYR A 142 3.60 -20.58 3.20
CA TYR A 142 3.29 -19.86 1.96
C TYR A 142 2.57 -20.79 0.98
N PRO A 143 1.70 -20.26 0.11
CA PRO A 143 1.01 -21.07 -0.88
C PRO A 143 1.99 -21.85 -1.78
N THR A 144 1.61 -23.06 -2.18
CA THR A 144 2.50 -23.97 -2.93
C THR A 144 2.79 -23.51 -4.35
N ASP A 145 1.96 -22.63 -4.90
CA ASP A 145 2.14 -21.98 -6.18
C ASP A 145 2.98 -20.69 -6.10
N TRP A 146 3.45 -20.30 -4.92
CA TRP A 146 4.46 -19.25 -4.76
C TRP A 146 5.84 -19.79 -5.11
N VAL A 147 6.10 -19.85 -6.41
CA VAL A 147 7.38 -20.26 -7.00
C VAL A 147 7.89 -19.22 -8.00
N GLN A 148 9.20 -19.22 -8.26
CA GLN A 148 9.84 -18.29 -9.18
C GLN A 148 9.15 -18.26 -10.57
N GLN A 149 8.70 -19.40 -11.07
CA GLN A 149 8.04 -19.52 -12.38
C GLN A 149 6.74 -18.73 -12.46
N ASN A 150 6.04 -18.57 -11.32
CA ASN A 150 4.78 -17.84 -11.21
C ASN A 150 4.98 -16.35 -10.86
N CYS A 151 6.22 -15.93 -10.59
CA CYS A 151 6.51 -14.56 -10.21
C CYS A 151 6.46 -13.60 -11.40
N THR A 152 5.74 -12.49 -11.25
CA THR A 152 5.63 -11.47 -12.32
C THR A 152 6.99 -10.88 -12.68
N PHE A 153 7.92 -10.80 -11.70
CA PHE A 153 9.29 -10.33 -11.93
C PHE A 153 10.14 -11.29 -12.79
N THR A 154 9.74 -12.55 -12.92
CA THR A 154 10.40 -13.49 -13.83
C THR A 154 10.19 -13.05 -15.27
N ASN A 155 11.30 -12.89 -16.00
CA ASN A 155 11.35 -12.37 -17.37
C ASN A 155 10.70 -10.99 -17.54
N TRP A 156 10.76 -10.13 -16.52
CA TRP A 156 10.13 -8.80 -16.49
C TRP A 156 10.34 -7.99 -17.78
N TYR A 157 11.58 -7.83 -18.23
CA TYR A 157 11.87 -7.02 -19.43
C TYR A 157 11.37 -7.63 -20.74
N GLN A 158 11.17 -8.96 -20.78
CA GLN A 158 10.52 -9.59 -21.92
C GLN A 158 9.03 -9.27 -21.95
N LYS A 159 8.39 -9.18 -20.77
CA LYS A 159 6.97 -8.79 -20.61
C LYS A 159 6.74 -7.29 -20.86
N MET A 160 7.72 -6.45 -20.50
CA MET A 160 7.63 -4.99 -20.60
C MET A 160 8.13 -4.38 -21.91
N GLY A 161 8.97 -5.10 -22.65
CA GLY A 161 9.83 -4.49 -23.66
C GLY A 161 11.10 -3.90 -23.03
N SER A 162 12.17 -3.82 -23.82
CA SER A 162 13.56 -3.65 -23.37
C SER A 162 13.98 -2.25 -22.87
N SER A 163 13.04 -1.38 -22.46
CA SER A 163 13.40 -0.07 -21.90
C SER A 163 13.45 -0.12 -20.38
N GLU A 164 14.60 -0.49 -19.81
CA GLU A 164 14.79 -0.63 -18.35
C GLU A 164 14.68 0.71 -17.58
N THR A 165 14.72 1.87 -18.25
CA THR A 165 14.71 3.18 -17.61
C THR A 165 13.46 3.98 -17.95
N GLY A 166 12.76 4.46 -16.91
CA GLY A 166 11.63 5.40 -17.06
C GLY A 166 10.25 4.77 -17.22
N LEU A 167 10.09 3.46 -16.99
CA LEU A 167 8.77 2.82 -16.99
C LEU A 167 8.02 3.13 -15.69
N THR A 168 6.91 3.87 -15.81
CA THR A 168 5.97 4.07 -14.70
C THR A 168 5.11 2.82 -14.46
N LEU A 169 4.69 2.17 -15.54
CA LEU A 169 3.80 1.01 -15.51
C LEU A 169 4.60 -0.30 -15.56
N GLY A 170 4.03 -1.35 -14.96
CA GLY A 170 4.47 -2.74 -15.07
C GLY A 170 3.67 -3.52 -16.12
N PRO A 171 3.79 -4.87 -16.16
CA PRO A 171 3.03 -5.70 -17.07
C PRO A 171 1.54 -5.49 -16.90
N LYS A 172 0.76 -5.80 -17.92
CA LYS A 172 -0.70 -5.75 -17.81
C LYS A 172 -1.17 -6.76 -16.76
N VAL A 173 -2.13 -6.33 -15.95
CA VAL A 173 -2.80 -7.20 -14.98
C VAL A 173 -3.78 -8.09 -15.75
N ASP A 174 -3.36 -9.31 -16.05
CA ASP A 174 -4.17 -10.38 -16.63
C ASP A 174 -3.52 -11.75 -16.37
N ASP A 175 -4.26 -12.83 -16.66
CA ASP A 175 -3.84 -14.22 -16.42
C ASP A 175 -2.53 -14.63 -17.11
N SER A 176 -2.00 -13.81 -18.03
CA SER A 176 -0.70 -14.07 -18.67
C SER A 176 0.50 -13.64 -17.80
N ASN A 177 0.26 -12.89 -16.71
CA ASN A 177 1.30 -12.26 -15.91
C ASN A 177 1.25 -12.68 -14.44
N GLY A 178 1.78 -13.88 -14.15
CA GLY A 178 1.94 -14.38 -12.78
C GLY A 178 0.62 -14.64 -12.08
N LEU A 179 0.58 -14.50 -10.75
CA LEU A 179 -0.60 -14.78 -9.93
C LEU A 179 -1.58 -13.59 -9.77
N MET A 180 -1.35 -12.47 -10.46
CA MET A 180 -2.18 -11.25 -10.34
C MET A 180 -2.31 -10.67 -8.92
N ILE A 181 -1.30 -10.88 -8.08
CA ILE A 181 -1.26 -10.40 -6.70
C ILE A 181 -0.55 -9.05 -6.64
N CYS A 182 -1.21 -8.02 -6.08
CA CYS A 182 -0.62 -6.69 -5.88
C CYS A 182 0.13 -6.60 -4.55
N ASN A 183 1.30 -5.96 -4.49
CA ASN A 183 1.98 -5.66 -3.22
C ASN A 183 1.33 -4.50 -2.47
N GLY A 184 0.97 -4.72 -1.21
CA GLY A 184 0.28 -3.74 -0.36
C GLY A 184 1.13 -2.55 0.09
N GLY A 185 2.46 -2.62 -0.06
CA GLY A 185 3.37 -1.59 0.44
C GLY A 185 3.30 -0.24 -0.26
N LEU A 186 2.86 -0.20 -1.53
CA LEU A 186 2.57 1.04 -2.24
C LEU A 186 1.26 0.93 -3.00
N GLN A 187 0.33 1.84 -2.71
CA GLN A 187 -0.98 1.92 -3.34
C GLN A 187 -1.27 3.36 -3.75
N LEU A 188 -1.39 3.60 -5.06
CA LEU A 188 -1.92 4.85 -5.61
C LEU A 188 -3.44 4.73 -5.72
N VAL A 189 -4.14 5.61 -5.01
CA VAL A 189 -5.59 5.56 -4.84
C VAL A 189 -6.21 6.91 -5.20
N GLU A 190 -7.33 6.86 -5.93
CA GLU A 190 -8.29 7.94 -6.01
C GLU A 190 -9.43 7.60 -5.05
N PRO A 191 -9.47 8.23 -3.85
CA PRO A 191 -10.41 7.87 -2.79
C PRO A 191 -11.86 8.01 -3.26
N SER A 192 -12.70 7.07 -2.85
CA SER A 192 -14.10 7.02 -3.22
C SER A 192 -14.87 6.16 -2.22
N ASP A 193 -15.98 6.68 -1.71
CA ASP A 193 -16.88 5.95 -0.81
C ASP A 193 -17.36 4.63 -1.44
N GLU A 194 -17.57 4.60 -2.77
CA GLU A 194 -17.97 3.37 -3.48
C GLU A 194 -16.88 2.29 -3.42
N LYS A 195 -15.62 2.65 -3.69
CA LYS A 195 -14.50 1.71 -3.65
C LYS A 195 -14.25 1.24 -2.21
N TYR A 196 -14.30 2.18 -1.26
CA TYR A 196 -14.14 1.87 0.16
C TYR A 196 -15.25 0.95 0.66
N GLN A 197 -16.50 1.17 0.24
CA GLN A 197 -17.60 0.30 0.63
C GLN A 197 -17.43 -1.12 0.09
N LYS A 198 -16.95 -1.32 -1.15
CA LYS A 198 -16.63 -2.66 -1.67
C LYS A 198 -15.60 -3.40 -0.81
N ILE A 199 -14.59 -2.67 -0.32
CA ILE A 199 -13.59 -3.21 0.61
C ILE A 199 -14.25 -3.61 1.93
N VAL A 200 -15.06 -2.73 2.51
CA VAL A 200 -15.77 -2.98 3.78
C VAL A 200 -16.74 -4.15 3.66
N ASP A 201 -17.48 -4.23 2.55
CA ASP A 201 -18.42 -5.33 2.28
C ASP A 201 -17.66 -6.65 2.21
N LYS A 202 -16.58 -6.72 1.42
CA LYS A 202 -15.74 -7.91 1.36
C LYS A 202 -15.11 -8.26 2.69
N LEU A 203 -14.72 -7.27 3.51
CA LEU A 203 -14.22 -7.46 4.86
C LEU A 203 -15.25 -8.04 5.83
N ASN A 204 -16.53 -8.00 5.47
CA ASN A 204 -17.62 -8.50 6.29
C ASN A 204 -18.24 -9.80 5.74
N ASP A 205 -17.74 -10.32 4.63
CA ASP A 205 -18.15 -11.62 4.09
C ASP A 205 -17.71 -12.77 5.01
N ASP A 206 -18.50 -13.84 5.02
CA ASP A 206 -18.26 -15.00 5.91
C ASP A 206 -17.08 -15.88 5.47
N ASP A 207 -16.67 -15.78 4.21
CA ASP A 207 -15.67 -16.65 3.57
C ASP A 207 -14.27 -16.01 3.47
N ILE A 208 -13.97 -14.99 4.29
CA ILE A 208 -12.64 -14.37 4.28
C ILE A 208 -11.62 -15.32 4.90
N ASP A 209 -10.76 -15.84 4.04
CA ASP A 209 -9.61 -16.67 4.40
C ASP A 209 -8.40 -16.21 3.58
N TYR A 210 -7.74 -15.14 4.05
CA TYR A 210 -6.58 -14.57 3.38
C TYR A 210 -5.32 -14.79 4.19
N ASP A 211 -4.35 -15.46 3.58
CA ASP A 211 -2.99 -15.64 4.13
C ASP A 211 -2.23 -14.30 4.22
N PHE A 212 -2.56 -13.34 3.34
CA PHE A 212 -1.95 -12.01 3.26
C PHE A 212 -3.02 -10.93 3.25
N ALA A 213 -3.40 -10.43 4.42
CA ALA A 213 -4.56 -9.56 4.66
C ALA A 213 -4.89 -8.54 3.54
N ASP A 214 -4.19 -7.40 3.50
CA ASP A 214 -4.52 -6.26 2.62
C ASP A 214 -4.26 -6.57 1.14
N GLN A 215 -3.13 -7.21 0.83
CA GLN A 215 -2.75 -7.59 -0.52
C GLN A 215 -3.75 -8.57 -1.16
N SER A 216 -4.11 -9.64 -0.45
CA SER A 216 -5.03 -10.65 -0.98
C SER A 216 -6.43 -10.09 -1.13
N LEU A 217 -6.89 -9.27 -0.18
CA LEU A 217 -8.22 -8.65 -0.28
C LEU A 217 -8.31 -7.72 -1.48
N LEU A 218 -7.33 -6.83 -1.68
CA LEU A 218 -7.33 -5.94 -2.83
C LEU A 218 -7.28 -6.71 -4.16
N SER A 219 -6.48 -7.79 -4.19
CA SER A 219 -6.35 -8.65 -5.38
C SER A 219 -7.62 -9.47 -5.65
N ASP A 220 -8.49 -9.72 -4.67
CA ASP A 220 -9.78 -10.36 -4.89
C ASP A 220 -10.86 -9.34 -5.30
N VAL A 221 -11.07 -8.30 -4.48
CA VAL A 221 -12.11 -7.27 -4.71
C VAL A 221 -11.95 -6.58 -6.06
N PHE A 222 -10.70 -6.41 -6.50
CA PHE A 222 -10.37 -5.69 -7.72
C PHE A 222 -9.53 -6.54 -8.69
N LYS A 223 -9.71 -7.87 -8.71
CA LYS A 223 -8.89 -8.83 -9.49
C LYS A 223 -8.44 -8.38 -10.88
N ASP A 224 -9.32 -7.74 -11.66
CA ASP A 224 -9.02 -7.23 -13.01
C ASP A 224 -9.12 -5.69 -13.12
N ASN A 225 -9.16 -5.01 -12.00
CA ASN A 225 -9.50 -3.59 -11.88
C ASN A 225 -8.42 -2.81 -11.09
N TRP A 226 -7.16 -3.14 -11.33
CA TRP A 226 -6.02 -2.39 -10.81
C TRP A 226 -4.91 -2.30 -11.85
N LEU A 227 -4.11 -1.24 -11.75
CA LEU A 227 -3.03 -0.96 -12.68
C LEU A 227 -1.68 -1.39 -12.07
N GLY A 228 -0.96 -2.27 -12.75
CA GLY A 228 0.37 -2.70 -12.34
C GLY A 228 1.40 -1.58 -12.50
N LEU A 229 2.12 -1.27 -11.43
CA LEU A 229 3.25 -0.33 -11.43
C LEU A 229 4.56 -1.08 -11.68
N SER A 230 5.54 -0.33 -12.17
CA SER A 230 6.91 -0.84 -12.32
C SER A 230 7.48 -1.27 -10.97
N PHE A 231 8.32 -2.32 -10.96
CA PHE A 231 9.00 -2.78 -9.74
C PHE A 231 9.81 -1.66 -9.07
N GLY A 232 10.22 -0.63 -9.83
CA GLY A 232 10.98 0.51 -9.31
C GLY A 232 10.27 1.33 -8.22
N TYR A 233 8.94 1.22 -8.09
CA TYR A 233 8.17 1.91 -7.05
C TYR A 233 8.02 1.09 -5.77
N ASN A 234 8.14 -0.24 -5.85
CA ASN A 234 7.94 -1.12 -4.71
C ASN A 234 8.87 -2.34 -4.83
N TYR A 235 10.15 -2.09 -4.57
CA TYR A 235 11.21 -3.07 -4.68
C TYR A 235 11.48 -3.74 -3.34
N LEU A 236 11.40 -5.06 -3.29
CA LEU A 236 11.73 -5.84 -2.12
C LEU A 236 13.25 -6.05 -2.03
N LYS A 237 13.84 -5.64 -0.91
CA LYS A 237 15.23 -5.93 -0.60
C LYS A 237 15.36 -7.42 -0.28
N GLN A 238 15.96 -8.17 -1.19
CA GLN A 238 16.37 -9.56 -0.96
C GLN A 238 17.67 -9.62 -0.17
#